data_AF-A0A954FDC8-F1
#
_entry.id   AF-A0A954FDC8-F1
#
_cell.length_a   1.000
_cell.length_b   1.000
_cell.length_c   1.000
_cell.angle_alpha   90.00
_cell.angle_beta   90.00
_cell.angle_gamma   90.00
#
_symmetry.space_group_name_H-M   'P 1'
#
loop_
_entity.id
_entity.type
_entity.pdbx_description
1 polymer ?
#
loop_
_entity_poly.entity_id
_entity_poly.type
_entity_poly.pdbx_seq_one_letter_code
_entity_poly.pdbx_strand_id
1 'polypeptide(L)'
;MSILPQSLYSRRELLKKSAVGFGNLALLSMLNDEAQAAKSNDPLAPKEPHFTPRAKRVIFLFMKGGPSHMDTFDYKPQLQKYDGKPLPFEKPR
;
A
#
# COMPACT_ATOMS: atom_id res chain seq x y z
N MET A 1 53.97 -28.99 36.11
CA MET A 1 52.60 -28.72 36.59
C MET A 1 52.35 -27.22 36.49
N SER A 2 51.17 -26.83 35.99
CA SER A 2 50.64 -25.48 35.72
C SER A 2 50.98 -24.84 34.36
N ILE A 3 50.06 -25.04 33.41
CA ILE A 3 49.92 -24.26 32.17
C ILE A 3 48.80 -23.25 32.49
N LEU A 4 49.15 -21.99 32.77
CA LEU A 4 48.14 -20.95 32.96
C LEU A 4 47.65 -20.45 31.59
N PRO A 5 46.34 -20.34 31.34
CA PRO A 5 45.83 -19.78 30.10
C PRO A 5 46.19 -18.29 30.05
N GLN A 6 47.00 -17.89 29.07
CA GLN A 6 47.20 -16.47 28.79
C GLN A 6 45.90 -15.91 28.19
N SER A 7 45.34 -14.88 28.83
CA SER A 7 44.16 -14.18 28.32
C SER A 7 44.45 -13.64 26.91
N LEU A 8 43.70 -14.09 25.90
CA LEU A 8 43.85 -13.67 24.50
C LEU A 8 43.62 -12.16 24.28
N TYR A 9 43.08 -11.46 25.27
CA TYR A 9 42.84 -10.03 25.24
C TYR A 9 43.21 -9.37 26.56
N SER A 10 43.82 -8.18 26.49
CA SER A 10 43.96 -7.31 27.65
C SER A 10 42.61 -6.66 28.00
N ARG A 11 42.42 -6.28 29.28
CA ARG A 11 41.20 -5.55 29.73
C ARG A 11 40.92 -4.30 28.88
N ARG A 12 41.99 -3.61 28.46
CA ARG A 12 41.89 -2.41 27.61
C ARG A 12 41.40 -2.75 26.20
N GLU A 13 41.88 -3.83 25.60
CA GLU A 13 41.42 -4.26 24.27
C GLU A 13 39.98 -4.73 24.30
N LEU A 14 39.58 -5.45 25.36
CA LEU A 14 38.20 -5.87 25.54
C LEU A 14 37.26 -4.65 25.58
N LEU A 15 37.60 -3.64 26.40
CA LEU A 15 36.81 -2.40 26.50
C LEU A 15 36.78 -1.60 25.19
N LYS A 16 37.91 -1.52 24.47
CA LYS A 16 37.94 -0.85 23.16
C LYS A 16 37.07 -1.55 22.13
N LYS A 17 37.16 -2.89 22.04
CA LYS A 17 36.39 -3.67 21.06
C LYS A 17 34.89 -3.68 21.39
N SER A 18 34.52 -3.80 22.66
CA SER A 18 33.11 -3.81 23.06
C SER A 18 32.45 -2.43 22.90
N ALA A 19 33.08 -1.35 23.35
CA ALA A 19 32.53 0.00 23.24
C ALA A 19 32.32 0.42 21.78
N VAL A 20 33.27 0.13 20.90
CA VAL A 20 33.15 0.40 19.45
C VAL A 20 32.10 -0.49 18.79
N GLY A 21 32.02 -1.77 19.20
CA GLY A 21 31.02 -2.71 18.66
C GLY A 21 29.58 -2.31 18.99
N PHE A 22 29.29 -2.01 20.26
CA PHE A 22 27.94 -1.59 20.68
C PHE A 22 27.55 -0.21 20.11
N GLY A 23 28.49 0.73 20.07
CA GLY A 23 28.24 2.04 19.45
C GLY A 23 27.92 1.93 17.96
N ASN A 24 28.59 1.03 17.23
CA ASN A 24 28.30 0.79 15.82
C ASN A 24 26.90 0.18 15.60
N LEU A 25 26.44 -0.72 16.47
CA LEU A 25 25.09 -1.26 16.40
C LEU A 25 24.02 -0.17 16.58
N ALA A 26 24.22 0.72 17.55
CA ALA A 26 23.32 1.86 17.76
C ALA A 26 23.30 2.80 16.54
N LEU A 27 24.48 3.12 15.99
CA LEU A 27 24.59 3.96 14.79
C LEU A 27 23.91 3.32 13.57
N LEU A 28 24.10 2.03 13.34
CA LEU A 28 23.44 1.30 12.25
C LEU A 28 21.91 1.32 12.39
N SER A 29 21.39 1.24 13.62
CA SER A 29 19.95 1.38 13.87
C SER A 29 19.44 2.76 13.47
N MET A 30 20.12 3.83 13.89
CA MET A 30 19.73 5.21 13.58
C MET A 30 19.78 5.48 12.07
N LEU A 31 20.85 5.04 11.39
CA LEU A 31 20.98 5.18 9.94
C LEU A 31 19.92 4.38 9.17
N ASN A 32 19.53 3.20 9.68
CA ASN A 32 18.43 2.44 9.08
C ASN A 32 17.10 3.18 9.21
N ASP A 33 16.81 3.80 10.36
CA ASP A 33 15.57 4.57 10.55
C ASP A 33 15.52 5.79 9.61
N GLU A 34 16.63 6.51 9.44
CA GLU A 34 16.74 7.58 8.44
C GLU A 34 16.56 7.06 7.00
N ALA A 35 17.15 5.92 6.67
CA ALA A 35 17.01 5.31 5.35
C ALA A 35 15.57 4.81 5.07
N GLN A 36 14.85 4.34 6.08
CA GLN A 36 13.42 3.97 5.94
C GLN A 36 12.53 5.20 5.86
N ALA A 37 12.85 6.30 6.55
CA ALA A 37 12.14 7.57 6.42
C ALA A 37 12.28 8.19 5.01
N ALA A 38 13.40 7.92 4.33
CA ALA A 38 13.62 8.30 2.93
C ALA A 38 12.83 7.46 1.92
N LYS A 39 12.34 6.26 2.30
CA LYS A 39 11.35 5.56 1.49
C LYS A 39 10.03 6.29 1.68
N SER A 40 9.53 6.92 0.62
CA SER A 40 8.24 7.60 0.67
C SER A 40 7.16 6.60 1.10
N ASN A 41 6.75 6.65 2.36
CA ASN A 41 5.53 6.03 2.86
C ASN A 41 4.32 6.84 2.37
N ASP A 42 4.31 7.21 1.09
CA ASP A 42 3.16 7.83 0.47
C ASP A 42 2.12 6.70 0.29
N PRO A 43 1.01 6.74 1.04
CA PRO A 43 -0.03 5.72 0.94
C PRO A 43 -0.68 5.68 -0.46
N LEU A 44 -0.47 6.72 -1.26
CA LEU A 44 -0.91 6.86 -2.65
C LEU A 44 0.19 6.54 -3.66
N ALA A 45 1.40 6.15 -3.21
CA ALA A 45 2.45 5.73 -4.11
C ALA A 45 1.96 4.54 -4.98
N PRO A 46 2.30 4.53 -6.29
CA PRO A 46 2.02 3.40 -7.15
C PRO A 46 2.61 2.11 -6.56
N LYS A 47 1.76 1.09 -6.40
CA LYS A 47 2.20 -0.24 -5.94
C LYS A 47 2.56 -1.10 -7.13
N GLU A 48 3.62 -1.89 -6.97
CA GLU A 48 3.97 -2.91 -7.95
C GLU A 48 2.83 -3.94 -8.08
N PRO A 49 2.35 -4.20 -9.30
CA PRO A 49 1.32 -5.21 -9.52
C PRO A 49 1.90 -6.62 -9.31
N HIS A 50 1.08 -7.56 -8.83
CA HIS A 50 1.51 -8.96 -8.67
C HIS A 50 1.87 -9.67 -9.99
N PHE A 51 1.37 -9.15 -11.12
CA PHE A 51 1.60 -9.70 -12.45
C PHE A 51 2.00 -8.60 -13.43
N THR A 52 2.80 -8.97 -14.43
CA THR A 52 3.16 -8.06 -15.51
C THR A 52 1.92 -7.62 -16.29
N PRO A 53 1.62 -6.32 -16.40
CA PRO A 53 0.46 -5.85 -17.12
C PRO A 53 0.60 -6.16 -18.62
N ARG A 54 -0.36 -6.91 -19.16
CA ARG A 54 -0.43 -7.23 -20.59
C ARG A 54 -0.99 -6.08 -21.42
N ALA A 55 -1.91 -5.30 -20.84
CA ALA A 55 -2.51 -4.14 -21.49
C ALA A 55 -1.66 -2.88 -21.24
N LYS A 56 -1.29 -2.19 -22.33
CA LYS A 56 -0.47 -0.96 -22.27
C LYS A 56 -1.31 0.32 -22.19
N ARG A 57 -2.57 0.28 -22.63
CA ARG A 57 -3.47 1.44 -22.73
C ARG A 57 -4.91 0.99 -22.46
N VAL A 58 -5.66 1.79 -21.71
CA VAL A 58 -7.08 1.59 -21.42
C VAL A 58 -7.82 2.84 -21.90
N ILE A 59 -8.82 2.66 -22.76
CA ILE A 59 -9.73 3.74 -23.18
C ILE A 59 -11.06 3.47 -22.52
N PHE A 60 -11.47 4.32 -21.58
CA PHE A 60 -12.76 4.21 -20.91
C PHE A 60 -13.76 5.13 -21.63
N LEU A 61 -14.76 4.54 -22.28
CA LEU A 61 -15.80 5.27 -22.98
C LEU A 61 -17.09 5.26 -22.15
N PHE A 62 -17.52 6.43 -21.68
CA PHE A 62 -18.83 6.59 -21.04
C PHE A 62 -19.86 7.01 -22.09
N MET A 63 -20.65 6.05 -22.57
CA MET A 63 -21.69 6.30 -23.57
C MET A 63 -23.04 6.53 -22.89
N LYS A 64 -23.63 7.70 -23.10
CA LYS A 64 -24.99 8.01 -22.65
C LYS A 64 -25.99 7.25 -23.52
N GLY A 65 -26.92 6.52 -22.91
CA GLY A 65 -28.07 5.93 -23.61
C GLY A 65 -28.04 4.41 -23.77
N GLY A 66 -27.05 3.70 -23.20
CA GLY A 66 -27.16 2.25 -23.02
C GLY A 66 -28.18 1.91 -21.94
N PRO A 67 -29.03 0.88 -22.13
CA PRO A 67 -29.91 0.42 -21.04
C PRO A 67 -29.03 -0.02 -19.87
N SER A 68 -29.33 0.47 -18.66
CA SER A 68 -28.60 0.04 -17.48
C SER A 68 -28.83 -1.46 -17.26
N HIS A 69 -27.91 -2.16 -16.59
CA HIS A 69 -28.15 -3.56 -16.21
C HIS A 69 -29.48 -3.73 -15.46
N MET A 70 -29.89 -2.71 -14.72
CA MET A 70 -31.16 -2.66 -13.98
C MET A 70 -32.39 -2.48 -14.89
N ASP A 71 -32.22 -2.07 -16.15
CA ASP A 71 -33.32 -1.74 -17.07
C ASP A 71 -33.54 -2.78 -18.17
N THR A 72 -32.59 -3.70 -18.37
CA THR A 72 -32.62 -4.58 -19.55
C THR A 72 -33.49 -5.85 -19.37
N PHE A 73 -33.59 -6.42 -18.17
CA PHE A 73 -34.19 -7.76 -18.00
C PHE A 73 -35.11 -7.95 -16.79
N ASP A 74 -35.33 -6.92 -15.96
CA ASP A 74 -36.24 -7.04 -14.82
C ASP A 74 -37.70 -6.76 -15.22
N TYR A 75 -38.61 -7.64 -14.82
CA TYR A 75 -40.04 -7.39 -14.99
C TYR A 75 -40.50 -6.29 -14.03
N LYS A 76 -40.90 -5.13 -14.59
CA LYS A 76 -41.32 -3.94 -13.84
C LYS A 76 -42.82 -3.66 -14.07
N PRO A 77 -43.76 -4.38 -13.40
CA PRO A 77 -45.20 -4.22 -13.62
C PRO A 77 -45.72 -2.82 -13.25
N GLN A 78 -45.09 -2.18 -12.27
CA GLN A 78 -45.44 -0.79 -11.92
C GLN A 78 -45.10 0.18 -13.04
N LEU A 79 -43.97 -0.02 -13.73
CA LEU A 79 -43.57 0.83 -14.86
C LEU A 79 -44.58 0.71 -16.01
N GLN A 80 -45.05 -0.50 -16.30
CA GLN A 80 -46.12 -0.75 -17.28
C GLN A 80 -47.44 -0.06 -16.86
N LYS A 81 -47.81 -0.13 -15.58
CA LYS A 81 -49.06 0.47 -15.07
C LYS A 81 -49.06 2.01 -15.10
N TYR A 82 -47.90 2.63 -14.94
CA TYR A 82 -47.75 4.08 -14.85
C TYR A 82 -47.16 4.71 -16.12
N ASP A 83 -47.00 3.95 -17.20
CA ASP A 83 -46.51 4.45 -18.48
C ASP A 83 -47.42 5.58 -19.01
N GLY A 84 -46.79 6.64 -19.52
CA GLY A 84 -47.47 7.84 -20.05
C GLY A 84 -48.20 8.73 -19.03
N LYS A 85 -48.20 8.41 -17.73
CA LYS A 85 -48.87 9.23 -16.71
C LYS A 85 -47.97 10.37 -16.21
N PRO A 86 -48.53 11.54 -15.84
CA PRO A 86 -47.76 12.61 -15.23
C PRO A 86 -47.14 12.14 -13.91
N LEU A 87 -45.94 12.64 -13.61
CA LEU A 87 -45.28 12.33 -12.35
C LEU A 87 -46.14 12.83 -11.18
N PRO A 88 -46.29 12.04 -10.10
CA PRO A 88 -47.09 12.44 -8.93
C PRO A 88 -46.39 13.50 -8.07
N PHE A 89 -45.20 13.96 -8.45
CA PHE A 89 -44.39 14.94 -7.75
C PHE A 89 -43.79 15.95 -8.72
N GLU A 90 -43.49 17.15 -8.22
CA GLU A 90 -42.81 18.18 -9.00
C GLU A 90 -41.38 17.76 -9.33
N LYS A 91 -40.95 18.01 -10.56
CA LYS A 91 -39.56 17.75 -10.97
C LYS A 91 -38.65 18.68 -10.16
N PRO A 92 -37.55 18.16 -9.58
CA PRO A 92 -36.54 19.01 -8.97
C PRO A 92 -36.03 20.01 -10.03
N ARG A 93 -35.88 21.26 -9.62
CA ARG A 93 -35.37 22.34 -10.48
C ARG A 93 -33.90 22.14 -10.79
#